data_AF-A0A925I3P2-F1
#
_entry.id   AF-A0A925I3P2-F1
#
_cell.length_a   1.000
_cell.length_b   1.000
_cell.length_c   1.000
_cell.angle_alpha   90.00
_cell.angle_beta   90.00
_cell.angle_gamma   90.00
#
_symmetry.space_group_name_H-M   'P 1'
#
loop_
_entity.id
_entity.type
_entity.pdbx_description
1 polymer ?
#
loop_
_entity_poly.entity_id
_entity_poly.type
_entity_poly.pdbx_seq_one_letter_code
_entity_poly.pdbx_strand_id
1 'polypeptide(L)'
;MREHEQQAQLTRMRRIATGLLALMALVFLAARTQQARHPWLSFVGAFAEAAMVGALADWFAVTALFRRPFGLPIPHTAIIPENKDRIGESLGNFLQHNFMTREVLAEELAQVDFAGGAARWLEHEQNSRVVAAHLVEAVPALLRLVEDEQAAAFMRRALAGSLKDVRFAPLLGQVLSVLVAGRQHFVLLERILSLVAGALEQNRPYIRQKVHEHSPRWMPKAIDEKFYERLMTGVQSILVEIQGEDSEWRERFHGATEELIGKLASSPEYEAKLQALVAKALGDPLFRSYVGQVWQECKRRLLADASAPDSR
;
A
#
# COMPACT_ATOMS: atom_id res chain seq x y z
N MET A 1 23.30 -25.71 43.68
CA MET A 1 23.41 -25.52 45.14
C MET A 1 22.06 -25.47 45.86
N ARG A 2 21.10 -24.59 45.47
CA ARG A 2 19.78 -24.49 46.15
C ARG A 2 18.95 -25.79 46.16
N GLU A 3 19.00 -26.60 45.10
CA GLU A 3 18.24 -27.87 45.04
C GLU A 3 18.74 -28.92 46.04
N HIS A 4 20.07 -29.01 46.24
CA HIS A 4 20.65 -29.93 47.22
C HIS A 4 20.32 -29.51 48.66
N GLU A 5 20.29 -28.21 48.93
CA GLU A 5 19.86 -27.66 50.24
C GLU A 5 18.38 -27.96 50.51
N GLN A 6 17.50 -27.79 49.52
CA GLN A 6 16.08 -28.12 49.63
C GLN A 6 15.85 -29.61 49.87
N GLN A 7 16.56 -30.48 49.14
CA GLN A 7 16.46 -31.93 49.35
C GLN A 7 16.94 -32.37 50.73
N ALA A 8 18.03 -31.76 51.23
CA ALA A 8 18.53 -32.02 52.57
C ALA A 8 17.52 -31.58 53.65
N GLN A 9 16.88 -30.42 53.48
CA GLN A 9 15.84 -29.92 54.38
C GLN A 9 14.60 -30.84 54.39
N LEU A 10 14.11 -31.25 53.21
CA LEU A 10 12.98 -32.17 53.09
C LEU A 10 13.27 -33.53 53.75
N THR A 11 14.47 -34.07 53.55
CA THR A 11 14.87 -35.34 54.17
C THR A 11 14.94 -35.23 55.69
N ARG A 12 15.46 -34.11 56.21
CA ARG A 12 15.51 -33.84 57.65
C ARG A 12 14.11 -33.72 58.24
N MET A 13 13.21 -32.96 57.63
CA MET A 13 11.82 -32.82 58.07
C MET A 13 11.08 -34.16 58.05
N ARG A 14 11.25 -34.95 56.99
CA ARG A 14 10.65 -36.28 56.89
C ARG A 14 11.12 -37.20 58.02
N ARG A 15 12.43 -37.20 58.32
CA ARG A 15 13.00 -37.98 59.43
C ARG A 15 12.44 -37.55 60.79
N ILE A 16 12.33 -36.23 61.03
CA ILE A 16 11.76 -35.68 62.25
C ILE A 16 10.29 -36.11 62.38
N ALA A 17 9.49 -35.95 61.32
CA ALA A 17 8.08 -36.34 61.31
C ALA A 17 7.89 -37.85 61.57
N THR A 18 8.65 -38.71 60.89
CA THR A 18 8.61 -40.17 61.13
C THR A 18 9.10 -40.53 62.52
N GLY A 19 10.10 -39.81 63.05
CA GLY A 19 10.62 -40.02 64.40
C GLY A 19 9.61 -39.64 65.48
N LEU A 20 8.92 -38.52 65.31
CA LEU A 20 7.83 -38.09 66.20
C LEU A 20 6.65 -39.06 66.15
N LEU A 21 6.28 -39.56 64.97
CA LEU A 21 5.24 -40.60 64.83
C LEU A 21 5.62 -41.88 65.59
N ALA A 22 6.86 -42.35 65.41
CA ALA A 22 7.37 -43.53 66.11
C ALA A 22 7.43 -43.31 67.62
N LEU A 23 7.85 -42.12 68.08
CA LEU A 23 7.85 -41.74 69.48
C LEU A 23 6.43 -41.79 70.07
N MET A 24 5.44 -41.21 69.40
CA MET A 24 4.04 -41.25 69.85
C MET A 24 3.50 -42.69 69.89
N ALA A 25 3.85 -43.53 68.91
CA ALA A 25 3.48 -44.94 68.94
C ALA A 25 4.08 -45.70 70.13
N LEU A 26 5.35 -45.43 70.46
CA LEU A 26 6.01 -46.00 71.65
C LEU A 26 5.37 -45.51 72.95
N VAL A 27 5.08 -44.20 73.06
CA VAL A 27 4.39 -43.62 74.21
C VAL A 27 3.00 -44.23 74.39
N PHE A 28 2.26 -44.43 73.30
CA PHE A 28 0.94 -45.10 73.33
C PHE A 28 1.04 -46.55 73.86
N LEU A 29 1.98 -47.35 73.34
CA LEU A 29 2.19 -48.73 73.76
C LEU A 29 2.62 -48.83 75.24
N ALA A 30 3.54 -47.95 75.67
CA ALA A 30 4.00 -47.89 77.06
C ALA A 30 2.86 -47.48 78.01
N ALA A 31 2.11 -46.43 77.66
CA ALA A 31 0.96 -45.99 78.44
C ALA A 31 -0.09 -47.10 78.57
N ARG A 32 -0.38 -47.83 77.48
CA ARG A 32 -1.40 -48.89 77.46
C ARG A 32 -1.01 -50.15 78.25
N THR A 33 0.26 -50.55 78.22
CA THR A 33 0.74 -51.71 79.00
C THR A 33 0.79 -51.44 80.50
N GLN A 34 1.05 -50.19 80.89
CA GLN A 34 1.23 -49.80 82.29
C GLN A 34 -0.03 -49.19 82.93
N GLN A 35 -1.09 -49.01 82.13
CA GLN A 35 -2.40 -48.50 82.53
C GLN A 35 -3.05 -49.31 83.66
N ALA A 36 -2.81 -50.63 83.73
CA ALA A 36 -3.32 -51.49 84.80
C ALA A 36 -2.73 -51.17 86.18
N ARG A 37 -1.53 -50.57 86.23
CA ARG A 37 -0.85 -50.18 87.48
C ARG A 37 -1.04 -48.70 87.81
N HIS A 38 -1.26 -47.85 86.81
CA HIS A 38 -1.39 -46.40 86.97
C HIS A 38 -2.54 -45.83 86.11
N PRO A 39 -3.73 -45.57 86.69
CA PRO A 39 -4.91 -45.13 85.93
C PRO A 39 -4.75 -43.78 85.19
N TRP A 40 -3.89 -42.89 85.68
CA TRP A 40 -3.63 -41.57 85.07
C TRP A 40 -2.94 -41.65 83.70
N LEU A 41 -2.29 -42.77 83.37
CA LEU A 41 -1.66 -43.00 82.06
C LEU A 41 -2.67 -43.09 80.92
N SER A 42 -3.96 -43.24 81.22
CA SER A 42 -5.05 -43.20 80.23
C SER A 42 -5.09 -41.87 79.44
N PHE A 43 -4.85 -40.73 80.10
CA PHE A 43 -4.80 -39.42 79.43
C PHE A 43 -3.61 -39.30 78.47
N VAL A 44 -2.45 -39.82 78.87
CA VAL A 44 -1.23 -39.83 78.04
C VAL A 44 -1.41 -40.77 76.84
N GLY A 45 -2.03 -41.93 77.06
CA GLY A 45 -2.39 -42.87 76.00
C GLY A 45 -3.35 -42.24 74.98
N ALA A 46 -4.41 -41.57 75.43
CA ALA A 46 -5.37 -40.91 74.55
C ALA A 46 -4.73 -39.78 73.73
N PHE A 47 -3.83 -38.99 74.32
CA PHE A 47 -3.07 -37.96 73.60
C PHE A 47 -2.17 -38.56 72.51
N ALA A 48 -1.42 -39.61 72.85
CA ALA A 48 -0.53 -40.29 71.92
C ALA A 48 -1.30 -40.98 70.77
N GLU A 49 -2.47 -41.55 71.07
CA GLU A 49 -3.39 -42.13 70.09
C GLU A 49 -3.91 -41.05 69.12
N ALA A 50 -4.41 -39.93 69.65
CA ALA A 50 -4.89 -38.82 68.83
C ALA A 50 -3.79 -38.23 67.93
N ALA A 51 -2.57 -38.06 68.46
CA ALA A 51 -1.43 -37.57 67.70
C ALA A 51 -1.02 -38.54 66.58
N MET A 52 -1.00 -39.84 66.84
CA MET A 52 -0.66 -40.87 65.85
C MET A 52 -1.71 -40.96 64.75
N VAL A 53 -3.00 -41.00 65.11
CA VAL A 53 -4.11 -41.05 64.14
C VAL A 53 -4.15 -39.78 63.30
N GLY A 54 -3.96 -38.60 63.91
CA GLY A 54 -3.91 -37.32 63.20
C GLY A 54 -2.79 -37.27 62.16
N ALA A 55 -1.59 -37.72 62.52
CA ALA A 55 -0.45 -37.79 61.60
C ALA A 55 -0.66 -38.79 60.45
N LEU A 56 -1.31 -39.93 60.70
CA LEU A 56 -1.68 -40.89 59.65
C LEU A 56 -2.76 -40.34 58.72
N ALA A 57 -3.73 -39.59 59.24
CA ALA A 57 -4.78 -38.97 58.46
C ALA A 57 -4.26 -37.89 57.51
N ASP A 58 -3.36 -37.02 57.98
CA ASP A 58 -2.70 -36.00 57.15
C ASP A 58 -1.88 -36.63 56.02
N TRP A 59 -1.09 -37.67 56.35
CA TRP A 59 -0.37 -38.45 55.36
C TRP A 59 -1.30 -39.04 54.30
N PHE A 60 -2.42 -39.62 54.73
CA PHE A 60 -3.42 -40.18 53.84
C PHE A 60 -4.05 -39.10 52.93
N ALA A 61 -4.38 -37.91 53.45
CA ALA A 61 -4.98 -36.82 52.68
C ALA A 61 -4.07 -36.33 51.55
N VAL A 62 -2.79 -36.04 51.86
CA VAL A 62 -1.82 -35.62 50.84
C VAL A 62 -1.56 -36.74 49.84
N THR A 63 -1.43 -37.98 50.31
CA THR A 63 -1.23 -39.13 49.43
C THR A 63 -2.43 -39.29 48.51
N ALA A 64 -3.67 -39.27 49.02
CA ALA A 64 -4.90 -39.39 48.25
C ALA A 64 -5.11 -38.24 47.26
N LEU A 65 -4.53 -37.06 47.47
CA LEU A 65 -4.57 -35.97 46.50
C LEU A 65 -3.74 -36.28 45.25
N PHE A 66 -2.55 -36.87 45.42
CA PHE A 66 -1.56 -37.03 44.35
C PHE A 66 -1.34 -38.46 43.85
N ARG A 67 -1.62 -39.48 44.67
CA ARG A 67 -1.28 -40.89 44.44
C ARG A 67 -2.31 -41.82 45.11
N ARG A 68 -2.19 -43.12 44.85
CA ARG A 68 -2.97 -44.15 45.56
C ARG A 68 -2.20 -44.64 46.80
N PRO A 69 -2.78 -44.57 48.02
CA PRO A 69 -2.08 -45.02 49.22
C PRO A 69 -1.77 -46.52 49.11
N PHE A 70 -0.52 -46.90 49.39
CA PHE A 70 0.02 -48.26 49.21
C PHE A 70 -0.16 -48.87 47.81
N GLY A 71 -0.54 -48.08 46.79
CA GLY A 71 -0.84 -48.58 45.45
C GLY A 71 -2.19 -49.29 45.29
N LEU A 72 -3.03 -49.28 46.33
CA LEU A 72 -4.33 -49.97 46.31
C LEU A 72 -5.40 -49.14 45.60
N PRO A 73 -6.36 -49.77 44.88
CA PRO A 73 -7.45 -49.07 44.19
C PRO A 73 -8.55 -48.66 45.19
N ILE A 74 -8.22 -47.72 46.07
CA ILE A 74 -9.17 -47.14 47.02
C ILE A 74 -9.96 -46.05 46.27
N PRO A 75 -11.31 -46.10 46.31
CA PRO A 75 -12.14 -45.08 45.65
C PRO A 75 -11.82 -43.69 46.20
N HIS A 76 -11.91 -42.66 45.34
CA HIS A 76 -11.67 -41.26 45.69
C HIS A 76 -10.22 -40.95 46.18
N THR A 77 -9.21 -41.59 45.59
CA THR A 77 -7.77 -41.29 45.80
C THR A 77 -7.10 -40.97 44.45
N ALA A 78 -5.88 -40.44 44.46
CA ALA A 78 -5.25 -39.82 43.29
C ALA A 78 -6.14 -38.75 42.62
N ILE A 79 -6.79 -37.89 43.43
CA ILE A 79 -7.80 -36.91 42.97
C ILE A 79 -7.29 -36.03 41.83
N ILE A 80 -6.07 -35.49 41.92
CA ILE A 80 -5.50 -34.61 40.89
C ILE A 80 -5.22 -35.38 39.59
N PRO A 81 -4.47 -36.50 39.58
CA PRO A 81 -4.29 -37.30 38.37
C PRO A 81 -5.59 -37.74 37.69
N GLU A 82 -6.61 -38.13 38.47
CA GLU A 82 -7.90 -38.61 37.94
C GLU A 82 -8.76 -37.46 37.38
N ASN A 83 -8.54 -36.21 37.81
CA ASN A 83 -9.28 -35.03 37.34
C ASN A 83 -8.44 -34.06 36.48
N LYS A 84 -7.24 -34.47 36.04
CA LYS A 84 -6.28 -33.60 35.36
C LYS A 84 -6.89 -32.87 34.15
N ASP A 85 -7.75 -33.56 33.39
CA ASP A 85 -8.30 -33.03 32.15
C ASP A 85 -9.34 -31.94 32.45
N ARG A 86 -10.21 -32.17 33.45
CA ARG A 86 -11.18 -31.19 33.95
C ARG A 86 -10.50 -29.95 34.55
N ILE A 87 -9.40 -30.15 35.28
CA ILE A 87 -8.60 -29.05 35.85
C ILE A 87 -7.93 -28.26 34.72
N GLY A 88 -7.36 -28.94 33.72
CA GLY A 88 -6.77 -28.31 32.55
C GLY A 88 -7.77 -27.47 31.75
N GLU A 89 -8.97 -27.99 31.52
CA GLU A 89 -10.05 -27.26 30.86
C GLU A 89 -10.48 -26.02 31.65
N SER A 90 -10.64 -26.15 32.97
CA SER A 90 -11.00 -25.02 33.84
C SER A 90 -9.92 -23.94 33.85
N LEU A 91 -8.64 -24.35 33.89
CA LEU A 91 -7.50 -23.43 33.85
C LEU A 91 -7.37 -22.75 32.47
N GLY A 92 -7.59 -23.49 31.39
CA GLY A 92 -7.63 -22.95 30.03
C GLY A 92 -8.74 -21.92 29.86
N ASN A 93 -9.96 -22.24 30.30
CA ASN A 93 -11.09 -21.31 30.30
C ASN A 93 -10.78 -20.06 31.13
N PHE A 94 -10.15 -20.20 32.30
CA PHE A 94 -9.74 -19.07 33.12
C PHE A 94 -8.73 -18.17 32.40
N LEU A 95 -7.69 -18.75 31.80
CA LEU A 95 -6.69 -18.00 31.03
C LEU A 95 -7.32 -17.28 29.84
N GLN A 96 -8.21 -17.94 29.10
CA GLN A 96 -8.89 -17.34 27.97
C GLN A 96 -9.74 -16.14 28.36
N HIS A 97 -10.53 -16.25 29.44
CA HIS A 97 -11.44 -15.19 29.86
C HIS A 97 -10.77 -14.03 30.60
N ASN A 98 -9.62 -14.25 31.24
CA ASN A 98 -8.97 -13.23 32.07
C ASN A 98 -7.71 -12.64 31.44
N PHE A 99 -7.00 -13.40 30.60
CA PHE A 99 -5.70 -12.99 30.05
C PHE A 99 -5.64 -12.97 28.53
N MET A 100 -6.56 -13.63 27.81
CA MET A 100 -6.65 -13.57 26.35
C MET A 100 -7.89 -12.79 25.88
N THR A 101 -8.25 -11.74 26.61
CA THR A 101 -9.30 -10.83 26.15
C THR A 101 -8.78 -9.99 24.99
N ARG A 102 -9.70 -9.50 24.15
CA ARG A 102 -9.35 -8.66 23.00
C ARG A 102 -8.63 -7.39 23.45
N GLU A 103 -9.02 -6.86 24.59
CA GLU A 103 -8.49 -5.64 25.20
C GLU A 103 -7.04 -5.85 25.66
N VAL A 104 -6.76 -6.92 26.41
CA VAL A 104 -5.41 -7.25 26.88
C VAL A 104 -4.48 -7.55 25.69
N LEU A 105 -4.96 -8.34 24.73
CA LEU A 105 -4.18 -8.65 23.52
C LEU A 105 -3.92 -7.39 22.68
N ALA A 106 -4.90 -6.49 22.53
CA ALA A 106 -4.71 -5.25 21.79
C ALA A 106 -3.70 -4.33 22.47
N GLU A 107 -3.71 -4.23 23.79
CA GLU A 107 -2.76 -3.42 24.57
C GLU A 107 -1.34 -3.98 24.50
N GLU A 108 -1.17 -5.29 24.57
CA GLU A 108 0.13 -5.95 24.40
C GLU A 108 0.64 -5.85 22.96
N LEU A 109 -0.22 -6.08 21.96
CA LEU A 109 0.14 -5.95 20.54
C LEU A 109 0.44 -4.51 20.14
N ALA A 110 -0.21 -3.52 20.76
CA ALA A 110 0.05 -2.10 20.47
C ALA A 110 1.47 -1.68 20.85
N GLN A 111 2.13 -2.38 21.77
CA GLN A 111 3.52 -2.14 22.15
C GLN A 111 4.52 -2.73 21.14
N VAL A 112 4.05 -3.58 20.22
CA VAL A 112 4.90 -4.21 19.20
C VAL A 112 4.95 -3.36 17.93
N ASP A 113 6.14 -2.91 17.59
CA ASP A 113 6.42 -2.21 16.33
C ASP A 113 6.47 -3.21 15.15
N PHE A 114 5.30 -3.66 14.70
CA PHE A 114 5.19 -4.55 13.54
C PHE A 114 5.73 -3.92 12.26
N ALA A 115 5.46 -2.64 12.05
CA ALA A 115 5.87 -1.92 10.84
C ALA A 115 7.40 -1.81 10.76
N GLY A 116 8.06 -1.38 11.82
CA GLY A 116 9.53 -1.32 11.87
C GLY A 116 10.16 -2.70 11.95
N GLY A 117 9.50 -3.70 12.55
CA GLY A 117 9.92 -5.09 12.49
C GLY A 117 9.95 -5.63 11.05
N ALA A 118 8.88 -5.38 10.29
CA ALA A 118 8.81 -5.72 8.87
C ALA A 118 9.83 -4.92 8.04
N ALA A 119 10.03 -3.65 8.33
CA ALA A 119 11.04 -2.82 7.65
C ALA A 119 12.45 -3.38 7.86
N ARG A 120 12.85 -3.66 9.11
CA ARG A 120 14.15 -4.29 9.44
C ARG A 120 14.31 -5.67 8.79
N TRP A 121 13.22 -6.43 8.70
CA TRP A 121 13.23 -7.71 8.00
C TRP A 121 13.44 -7.54 6.49
N LEU A 122 12.81 -6.53 5.87
CA LEU A 122 12.97 -6.18 4.46
C LEU A 122 14.32 -5.52 4.13
N GLU A 123 14.99 -4.89 5.09
CA GLU A 123 16.35 -4.35 4.90
C GLU A 123 17.36 -5.45 4.52
N HIS A 124 17.07 -6.71 4.87
CA HIS A 124 17.89 -7.84 4.46
C HIS A 124 17.61 -8.20 3.00
N GLU A 125 18.64 -8.15 2.17
CA GLU A 125 18.54 -8.38 0.71
C GLU A 125 17.89 -9.73 0.34
N GLN A 126 18.13 -10.78 1.12
CA GLN A 126 17.51 -12.09 0.86
C GLN A 126 15.99 -12.06 1.05
N ASN A 127 15.50 -11.34 2.06
CA ASN A 127 14.08 -11.24 2.37
C ASN A 127 13.35 -10.34 1.38
N SER A 128 13.95 -9.19 1.02
CA SER A 128 13.39 -8.28 0.03
C SER A 128 13.29 -8.93 -1.34
N ARG A 129 14.28 -9.74 -1.76
CA ARG A 129 14.22 -10.51 -3.01
C ARG A 129 13.06 -11.52 -3.00
N VAL A 130 12.84 -12.24 -1.90
CA VAL A 130 11.71 -13.18 -1.77
C VAL A 130 10.37 -12.45 -1.88
N VAL A 131 10.21 -11.33 -1.19
CA VAL A 131 8.98 -10.52 -1.28
C VAL A 131 8.80 -9.94 -2.68
N ALA A 132 9.87 -9.40 -3.28
CA ALA A 132 9.85 -8.87 -4.63
C ALA A 132 9.44 -9.94 -5.63
N ALA A 133 10.00 -11.16 -5.54
CA ALA A 133 9.64 -12.27 -6.40
C ALA A 133 8.14 -12.61 -6.30
N HIS A 134 7.60 -12.73 -5.09
CA HIS A 134 6.18 -13.00 -4.89
C HIS A 134 5.27 -11.86 -5.36
N LEU A 135 5.69 -10.60 -5.18
CA LEU A 135 4.96 -9.45 -5.70
C LEU A 135 4.97 -9.44 -7.24
N VAL A 136 6.12 -9.68 -7.86
CA VAL A 136 6.26 -9.76 -9.33
C VAL A 136 5.42 -10.91 -9.90
N GLU A 137 5.36 -12.06 -9.22
CA GLU A 137 4.48 -13.17 -9.59
C GLU A 137 2.99 -12.82 -9.49
N ALA A 138 2.60 -11.96 -8.53
CA ALA A 138 1.22 -11.51 -8.35
C ALA A 138 0.81 -10.41 -9.34
N VAL A 139 1.76 -9.60 -9.86
CA VAL A 139 1.49 -8.49 -10.78
C VAL A 139 0.68 -8.90 -12.01
N PRO A 140 1.01 -9.99 -12.74
CA PRO A 140 0.20 -10.44 -13.87
C PRO A 140 -1.24 -10.79 -13.50
N ALA A 141 -1.46 -11.42 -12.34
CA ALA A 141 -2.80 -11.75 -11.87
C ALA A 141 -3.60 -10.49 -11.56
N LEU A 142 -3.00 -9.54 -10.85
CA LEU A 142 -3.63 -8.25 -10.53
C LEU A 142 -3.93 -7.43 -11.79
N LEU A 143 -2.98 -7.34 -12.74
CA LEU A 143 -3.16 -6.61 -14.00
C LEU A 143 -4.26 -7.23 -14.88
N ARG A 144 -4.50 -8.54 -14.79
CA ARG A 144 -5.60 -9.21 -15.50
C ARG A 144 -6.97 -8.92 -14.89
N LEU A 145 -7.03 -8.63 -13.59
CA LEU A 145 -8.27 -8.23 -12.90
C LEU A 145 -8.68 -6.79 -13.24
N VAL A 146 -7.73 -5.94 -13.60
CA VAL A 146 -8.01 -4.56 -14.00
C VAL A 146 -8.62 -4.54 -15.40
N GLU A 147 -9.88 -4.12 -15.47
CA GLU A 147 -10.57 -3.86 -16.73
C GLU A 147 -9.96 -2.66 -17.46
N ASP A 148 -9.73 -2.82 -18.76
CA ASP A 148 -8.98 -1.84 -19.54
C ASP A 148 -9.70 -0.49 -19.67
N GLU A 149 -11.03 -0.50 -19.79
CA GLU A 149 -11.81 0.74 -19.83
C GLU A 149 -11.78 1.46 -18.48
N GLN A 150 -11.76 0.73 -17.35
CA GLN A 150 -11.68 1.33 -16.02
C GLN A 150 -10.33 2.02 -15.80
N ALA A 151 -9.23 1.36 -16.18
CA ALA A 151 -7.89 1.94 -16.11
C ALA A 151 -7.74 3.16 -17.03
N ALA A 152 -8.20 3.06 -18.28
CA ALA A 152 -8.19 4.19 -19.20
C ALA A 152 -9.05 5.35 -18.70
N ALA A 153 -10.21 5.07 -18.09
CA ALA A 153 -11.07 6.08 -17.46
C ALA A 153 -10.41 6.72 -16.23
N PHE A 154 -9.68 5.94 -15.44
CA PHE A 154 -8.91 6.46 -14.30
C PHE A 154 -7.80 7.40 -14.78
N MET A 155 -6.97 6.99 -15.76
CA MET A 155 -5.90 7.82 -16.29
C MET A 155 -6.40 9.11 -16.91
N ARG A 156 -7.52 9.07 -17.66
CA ARG A 156 -8.17 10.28 -18.18
C ARG A 156 -8.59 11.22 -17.07
N ARG A 157 -9.21 10.71 -16.00
CA ARG A 157 -9.64 11.51 -14.85
C ARG A 157 -8.46 12.09 -14.08
N ALA A 158 -7.43 11.28 -13.85
CA ALA A 158 -6.21 11.71 -13.18
C ALA A 158 -5.53 12.83 -13.98
N LEU A 159 -5.37 12.66 -15.29
CA LEU A 159 -4.76 13.69 -16.14
C LEU A 159 -5.63 14.96 -16.21
N ALA A 160 -6.94 14.83 -16.38
CA ALA A 160 -7.84 15.98 -16.39
C ALA A 160 -7.82 16.73 -15.05
N GLY A 161 -7.71 16.01 -13.93
CA GLY A 161 -7.53 16.58 -12.60
C GLY A 161 -6.22 17.35 -12.47
N SER A 162 -5.09 16.73 -12.85
CA SER A 162 -3.77 17.36 -12.80
C SER A 162 -3.65 18.60 -13.68
N LEU A 163 -4.34 18.63 -14.81
CA LEU A 163 -4.32 19.76 -15.75
C LEU A 163 -5.25 20.91 -15.36
N LYS A 164 -6.19 20.69 -14.43
CA LYS A 164 -7.20 21.71 -14.05
C LYS A 164 -6.58 22.95 -13.44
N ASP A 165 -5.54 22.77 -12.62
CA ASP A 165 -4.90 23.87 -11.87
C ASP A 165 -3.69 24.46 -12.61
N VAL A 166 -3.38 23.95 -13.81
CA VAL A 166 -2.27 24.43 -14.64
C VAL A 166 -2.69 25.71 -15.35
N ARG A 167 -1.86 26.76 -15.23
CA ARG A 167 -2.02 27.99 -16.01
C ARG A 167 -1.32 27.85 -17.36
N PHE A 168 -2.10 27.60 -18.42
CA PHE A 168 -1.56 27.29 -19.74
C PHE A 168 -1.05 28.52 -20.49
N ALA A 169 -1.70 29.68 -20.31
CA ALA A 169 -1.34 30.89 -21.03
C ALA A 169 0.08 31.38 -20.66
N PRO A 170 0.47 31.47 -19.37
CA PRO A 170 1.83 31.84 -19.00
C PRO A 170 2.89 30.85 -19.51
N LEU A 171 2.60 29.54 -19.48
CA LEU A 171 3.51 28.51 -19.98
C LEU A 171 3.73 28.64 -21.50
N LEU A 172 2.66 28.83 -22.26
CA LEU A 172 2.75 29.07 -23.70
C LEU A 172 3.50 30.38 -23.99
N GLY A 173 3.25 31.43 -23.21
CA GLY A 173 3.98 32.69 -23.28
C GLY A 173 5.49 32.53 -23.04
N GLN A 174 5.89 31.72 -22.04
CA GLN A 174 7.30 31.42 -21.77
C GLN A 174 7.95 30.68 -22.93
N VAL A 175 7.30 29.63 -23.46
CA VAL A 175 7.82 28.89 -24.63
C VAL A 175 7.99 29.83 -25.83
N LEU A 176 6.98 30.66 -26.11
CA LEU A 176 7.04 31.65 -27.19
C LEU A 176 8.15 32.69 -26.94
N SER A 177 8.35 33.15 -25.71
CA SER A 177 9.43 34.10 -25.40
C SER A 177 10.83 33.51 -25.66
N VAL A 178 11.03 32.21 -25.38
CA VAL A 178 12.29 31.52 -25.69
C VAL A 178 12.49 31.41 -27.21
N LEU A 179 11.43 31.08 -27.94
CA LEU A 179 11.47 31.03 -29.41
C LEU A 179 11.78 32.40 -30.02
N VAL A 180 11.18 33.47 -29.49
CA VAL A 180 11.41 34.85 -29.94
C VAL A 180 12.84 35.31 -29.63
N ALA A 181 13.33 35.06 -28.41
CA ALA A 181 14.70 35.38 -28.02
C ALA A 181 15.74 34.69 -28.92
N GLY A 182 15.46 33.45 -29.35
CA GLY A 182 16.30 32.70 -30.29
C GLY A 182 16.05 33.01 -31.77
N ARG A 183 15.18 33.97 -32.11
CA ARG A 183 14.72 34.26 -33.49
C ARG A 183 14.13 33.05 -34.24
N GLN A 184 13.75 32.00 -33.51
CA GLN A 184 13.20 30.74 -34.06
C GLN A 184 11.80 30.95 -34.66
N HIS A 185 11.05 31.95 -34.17
CA HIS A 185 9.73 32.30 -34.71
C HIS A 185 9.80 32.74 -36.18
N PHE A 186 10.90 33.35 -36.62
CA PHE A 186 11.11 33.68 -38.04
C PHE A 186 11.36 32.43 -38.90
N VAL A 187 12.12 31.46 -38.38
CA VAL A 187 12.35 30.17 -39.08
C VAL A 187 11.03 29.42 -39.27
N LEU A 188 10.16 29.44 -38.25
CA LEU A 188 8.81 28.88 -38.35
C LEU A 188 7.94 29.64 -39.34
N LEU A 189 7.98 30.99 -39.32
CA LEU A 189 7.27 31.83 -40.27
C LEU A 189 7.68 31.52 -41.72
N GLU A 190 8.97 31.44 -42.01
CA GLU A 190 9.49 31.11 -43.35
C GLU A 190 9.03 29.71 -43.81
N ARG A 191 9.05 28.71 -42.92
CA ARG A 191 8.51 27.38 -43.22
C ARG A 191 7.02 27.41 -43.51
N ILE A 192 6.24 28.15 -42.73
CA ILE A 192 4.80 28.28 -42.97
C ILE A 192 4.55 29.00 -44.30
N LEU A 193 5.24 30.09 -44.58
CA LEU A 193 5.09 30.85 -45.83
C LEU A 193 5.48 30.02 -47.06
N SER A 194 6.54 29.22 -46.97
CA SER A 194 6.94 28.31 -48.05
C SER A 194 5.94 27.18 -48.27
N LEU A 195 5.37 26.61 -47.20
CA LEU A 195 4.28 25.64 -47.30
C LEU A 195 3.03 26.26 -47.93
N VAL A 196 2.66 27.47 -47.53
CA VAL A 196 1.52 28.21 -48.10
C VAL A 196 1.76 28.53 -49.57
N ALA A 197 2.95 29.04 -49.93
CA ALA A 197 3.31 29.32 -51.31
C ALA A 197 3.26 28.04 -52.17
N GLY A 198 3.83 26.94 -51.68
CA GLY A 198 3.79 25.64 -52.35
C GLY A 198 2.38 25.09 -52.49
N ALA A 199 1.55 25.16 -51.44
CA ALA A 199 0.16 24.74 -51.48
C ALA A 199 -0.67 25.60 -52.47
N LEU A 200 -0.39 26.90 -52.55
CA LEU A 200 -1.06 27.81 -53.46
C LEU A 200 -0.73 27.48 -54.92
N GLU A 201 0.53 27.18 -55.23
CA GLU A 201 0.95 26.78 -56.58
C GLU A 201 0.41 25.40 -56.96
N GLN A 202 0.47 24.42 -56.05
CA GLN A 202 -0.04 23.07 -56.30
C GLN A 202 -1.55 23.05 -56.54
N ASN A 203 -2.30 23.91 -55.85
CA ASN A 203 -3.76 24.00 -55.96
C ASN A 203 -4.22 25.08 -56.97
N ARG A 204 -3.31 25.61 -57.79
CA ARG A 204 -3.59 26.66 -58.78
C ARG A 204 -4.84 26.36 -59.64
N PRO A 205 -5.04 25.15 -60.20
CA PRO A 205 -6.23 24.84 -60.99
C PRO A 205 -7.54 24.83 -60.18
N TYR A 206 -7.48 24.31 -58.95
CA TYR A 206 -8.64 24.28 -58.04
C TYR A 206 -9.06 25.70 -57.63
N ILE A 207 -8.09 26.55 -57.31
CA ILE A 207 -8.33 27.96 -56.97
C ILE A 207 -8.93 28.69 -58.17
N ARG A 208 -8.39 28.47 -59.39
CA ARG A 208 -8.94 29.06 -60.62
C ARG A 208 -10.41 28.69 -60.84
N GLN A 209 -10.74 27.41 -60.68
CA GLN A 209 -12.13 26.95 -60.75
C GLN A 209 -13.00 27.63 -59.70
N LYS A 210 -12.53 27.71 -58.44
CA LYS A 210 -13.30 28.36 -57.37
C LYS A 210 -13.51 29.86 -57.60
N VAL A 211 -12.51 30.56 -58.12
CA VAL A 211 -12.67 31.97 -58.51
C VAL A 211 -13.73 32.08 -59.60
N HIS A 212 -13.69 31.25 -60.65
CA HIS A 212 -14.68 31.25 -61.72
C HIS A 212 -16.11 30.99 -61.24
N GLU A 213 -16.30 30.05 -60.31
CA GLU A 213 -17.61 29.73 -59.72
C GLU A 213 -18.22 30.91 -58.94
N HIS A 214 -17.38 31.73 -58.30
CA HIS A 214 -17.79 32.91 -57.55
C HIS A 214 -17.77 34.20 -58.38
N SER A 215 -17.32 34.15 -59.63
CA SER A 215 -17.29 35.30 -60.51
C SER A 215 -18.70 35.70 -60.97
N PRO A 216 -18.98 37.02 -61.07
CA PRO A 216 -20.30 37.49 -61.49
C PRO A 216 -20.67 36.98 -62.89
N ARG A 217 -21.92 36.52 -63.07
CA ARG A 217 -22.41 35.95 -64.34
C ARG A 217 -22.32 36.91 -65.55
N TRP A 218 -22.23 38.22 -65.30
CA TRP A 218 -22.10 39.24 -66.33
C TRP A 218 -20.65 39.44 -66.80
N MET A 219 -19.66 38.81 -66.14
CA MET A 219 -18.24 39.01 -66.42
C MET A 219 -17.77 38.13 -67.60
N PRO A 220 -17.17 38.72 -68.65
CA PRO A 220 -16.55 37.95 -69.73
C PRO A 220 -15.41 37.06 -69.22
N LYS A 221 -15.30 35.84 -69.77
CA LYS A 221 -14.25 34.86 -69.40
C LYS A 221 -12.83 35.42 -69.47
N ALA A 222 -12.55 36.31 -70.42
CA ALA A 222 -11.23 36.93 -70.56
C ALA A 222 -10.90 37.91 -69.41
N ILE A 223 -11.91 38.55 -68.81
CA ILE A 223 -11.73 39.45 -67.66
C ILE A 223 -11.56 38.65 -66.38
N ASP A 224 -12.35 37.58 -66.22
CA ASP A 224 -12.23 36.62 -65.11
C ASP A 224 -10.84 35.97 -65.05
N GLU A 225 -10.34 35.50 -66.19
CA GLU A 225 -8.99 34.92 -66.29
C GLU A 225 -7.91 35.93 -65.90
N LYS A 226 -8.03 37.17 -66.39
CA LYS A 226 -7.07 38.24 -66.09
C LYS A 226 -7.14 38.68 -64.63
N PHE A 227 -8.32 38.63 -64.02
CA PHE A 227 -8.51 38.89 -62.60
C PHE A 227 -7.82 37.82 -61.76
N TYR A 228 -8.04 36.55 -62.08
CA TYR A 228 -7.37 35.42 -61.44
C TYR A 228 -5.84 35.52 -61.52
N GLU A 229 -5.29 35.75 -62.71
CA GLU A 229 -3.84 35.87 -62.89
C GLU A 229 -3.26 37.05 -62.08
N ARG A 230 -3.96 38.19 -62.05
CA ARG A 230 -3.57 39.34 -61.20
C ARG A 230 -3.67 39.06 -59.72
N LEU A 231 -4.71 38.35 -59.29
CA LEU A 231 -4.92 37.94 -57.90
C LEU A 231 -3.78 37.02 -57.44
N MET A 232 -3.50 35.98 -58.22
CA MET A 232 -2.42 35.02 -57.92
C MET A 232 -1.05 35.70 -57.91
N THR A 233 -0.78 36.56 -58.90
CA THR A 233 0.46 37.35 -58.94
C THR A 233 0.58 38.24 -57.71
N GLY A 234 -0.50 38.91 -57.31
CA GLY A 234 -0.51 39.77 -56.12
C GLY A 234 -0.26 38.99 -54.82
N VAL A 235 -0.93 37.84 -54.64
CA VAL A 235 -0.74 36.98 -53.47
C VAL A 235 0.70 36.43 -53.41
N GLN A 236 1.24 36.00 -54.55
CA GLN A 236 2.63 35.52 -54.63
C GLN A 236 3.64 36.64 -54.35
N SER A 237 3.42 37.85 -54.89
CA SER A 237 4.26 39.03 -54.59
C SER A 237 4.30 39.30 -53.09
N ILE A 238 3.14 39.31 -52.42
CA ILE A 238 3.06 39.52 -50.97
C ILE A 238 3.80 38.43 -50.20
N LEU A 239 3.64 37.16 -50.58
CA LEU A 239 4.36 36.06 -49.92
C LEU A 239 5.88 36.20 -50.04
N VAL A 240 6.39 36.65 -51.20
CA VAL A 240 7.81 36.92 -51.42
C VAL A 240 8.26 38.16 -50.64
N GLU A 241 7.48 39.23 -50.61
CA GLU A 241 7.76 40.44 -49.84
C GLU A 241 7.86 40.17 -48.33
N ILE A 242 7.01 39.30 -47.78
CA ILE A 242 7.08 38.91 -46.36
C ILE A 242 8.34 38.08 -46.07
N GLN A 243 8.83 37.32 -47.05
CA GLN A 243 10.04 36.51 -46.92
C GLN A 243 11.35 37.33 -46.99
N GLY A 244 11.33 38.59 -47.43
CA GLY A 244 12.54 39.43 -47.52
C GLY A 244 13.13 39.75 -46.14
N GLU A 245 14.47 39.78 -46.03
CA GLU A 245 15.19 39.94 -44.75
C GLU A 245 14.86 41.23 -43.99
N ASP A 246 14.65 42.35 -44.70
CA ASP A 246 14.32 43.67 -44.15
C ASP A 246 12.84 44.06 -44.36
N SER A 247 11.95 43.07 -44.42
CA SER A 247 10.52 43.32 -44.66
C SER A 247 9.83 43.98 -43.47
N GLU A 248 9.05 45.05 -43.71
CA GLU A 248 8.18 45.67 -42.69
C GLU A 248 7.21 44.65 -42.06
N TRP A 249 6.87 43.59 -42.79
CA TRP A 249 6.02 42.51 -42.32
C TRP A 249 6.68 41.64 -41.23
N ARG A 250 8.01 41.47 -41.28
CA ARG A 250 8.75 40.72 -40.25
C ARG A 250 8.73 41.48 -38.92
N GLU A 251 8.93 42.79 -38.96
CA GLU A 251 8.83 43.66 -37.78
C GLU A 251 7.42 43.68 -37.20
N ARG A 252 6.39 43.80 -38.05
CA ARG A 252 4.99 43.71 -37.62
C ARG A 252 4.65 42.35 -36.99
N PHE A 253 5.14 41.25 -37.58
CA PHE A 253 4.96 39.91 -37.04
C PHE A 253 5.66 39.74 -35.69
N HIS A 254 6.89 40.27 -35.55
CA HIS A 254 7.62 40.26 -34.30
C HIS A 254 6.86 41.02 -33.21
N GLY A 255 6.44 42.26 -33.47
CA GLY A 255 5.67 43.06 -32.53
C GLY A 255 4.34 42.41 -32.14
N ALA A 256 3.61 41.82 -33.10
CA ALA A 256 2.38 41.07 -32.81
C ALA A 256 2.64 39.83 -31.94
N THR A 257 3.79 39.16 -32.11
CA THR A 257 4.18 38.01 -31.30
C THR A 257 4.53 38.44 -29.88
N GLU A 258 5.25 39.54 -29.70
CA GLU A 258 5.55 40.11 -28.38
C GLU A 258 4.30 40.57 -27.64
N GLU A 259 3.38 41.23 -28.34
CA GLU A 259 2.07 41.62 -27.78
C GLU A 259 1.27 40.39 -27.34
N LEU A 260 1.27 39.32 -28.15
CA LEU A 260 0.63 38.06 -27.80
C LEU A 260 1.26 37.41 -26.57
N ILE A 261 2.60 37.41 -26.46
CA ILE A 261 3.30 36.92 -25.26
C ILE A 261 2.87 37.71 -24.02
N GLY A 262 2.81 39.05 -24.12
CA GLY A 262 2.35 39.91 -23.04
C GLY A 262 0.90 39.63 -22.62
N LYS A 263 0.01 39.41 -23.60
CA LYS A 263 -1.39 39.01 -23.35
C LYS A 263 -1.49 37.63 -22.71
N LEU A 264 -0.70 36.65 -23.17
CA LEU A 264 -0.69 35.30 -22.61
C LEU A 264 -0.19 35.27 -21.15
N ALA A 265 0.72 36.17 -20.78
CA ALA A 265 1.24 36.25 -19.42
C ALA A 265 0.23 36.82 -18.40
N SER A 266 -0.67 37.72 -18.84
CA SER A 266 -1.46 38.57 -17.95
C SER A 266 -2.98 38.51 -18.16
N SER A 267 -3.46 38.07 -19.32
CA SER A 267 -4.88 38.14 -19.67
C SER A 267 -5.66 36.89 -19.20
N PRO A 268 -6.69 37.05 -18.36
CA PRO A 268 -7.54 35.94 -17.94
C PRO A 268 -8.38 35.37 -19.10
N GLU A 269 -8.65 36.16 -20.14
CA GLU A 269 -9.42 35.71 -21.31
C GLU A 269 -8.66 34.64 -22.11
N TYR A 270 -7.35 34.84 -22.32
CA TYR A 270 -6.52 33.88 -23.04
C TYR A 270 -6.31 32.60 -22.24
N GLU A 271 -6.18 32.70 -20.91
CA GLU A 271 -6.15 31.54 -20.03
C GLU A 271 -7.44 30.73 -20.16
N ALA A 272 -8.61 31.37 -20.07
CA ALA A 272 -9.89 30.69 -20.23
C ALA A 272 -10.04 30.02 -21.60
N LYS A 273 -9.58 30.67 -22.69
CA LYS A 273 -9.58 30.09 -24.04
C LYS A 273 -8.69 28.85 -24.13
N LEU A 274 -7.47 28.91 -23.59
CA LEU A 274 -6.55 27.77 -23.62
C LEU A 274 -7.04 26.62 -22.75
N GLN A 275 -7.58 26.90 -21.56
CA GLN A 275 -8.21 25.88 -20.72
C GLN A 275 -9.38 25.21 -21.42
N ALA A 276 -10.22 25.97 -22.12
CA ALA A 276 -11.33 25.41 -22.90
C ALA A 276 -10.83 24.51 -24.05
N LEU A 277 -9.74 24.90 -24.73
CA LEU A 277 -9.12 24.08 -25.78
C LEU A 277 -8.55 22.78 -25.22
N VAL A 278 -7.85 22.83 -24.09
CA VAL A 278 -7.33 21.64 -23.39
C VAL A 278 -8.48 20.74 -22.95
N ALA A 279 -9.52 21.29 -22.32
CA ALA A 279 -10.70 20.53 -21.90
C ALA A 279 -11.41 19.86 -23.10
N LYS A 280 -11.53 20.56 -24.23
CA LYS A 280 -12.07 20.00 -25.46
C LYS A 280 -11.21 18.86 -26.00
N ALA A 281 -9.89 19.02 -26.02
CA ALA A 281 -8.95 17.99 -26.46
C ALA A 281 -9.00 16.75 -25.56
N LEU A 282 -9.08 16.92 -24.23
CA LEU A 282 -9.25 15.81 -23.28
C LEU A 282 -10.60 15.09 -23.45
N GLY A 283 -11.63 15.80 -23.91
CA GLY A 283 -12.94 15.25 -24.19
C GLY A 283 -13.02 14.48 -25.52
N ASP A 284 -12.06 14.69 -26.43
CA ASP A 284 -12.09 14.21 -27.81
C ASP A 284 -12.01 12.67 -27.92
N PRO A 285 -12.77 12.03 -28.82
CA PRO A 285 -12.72 10.58 -29.02
C PRO A 285 -11.31 10.06 -29.38
N LEU A 286 -10.52 10.82 -30.15
CA LEU A 286 -9.15 10.45 -30.49
C LEU A 286 -8.28 10.39 -29.24
N PHE A 287 -8.38 11.38 -28.36
CA PHE A 287 -7.65 11.38 -27.09
C PHE A 287 -8.05 10.18 -26.22
N ARG A 288 -9.34 9.85 -26.14
CA ARG A 288 -9.81 8.67 -25.39
C ARG A 288 -9.21 7.37 -25.92
N SER A 289 -9.22 7.20 -27.24
CA SER A 289 -8.63 6.02 -27.88
C SER A 289 -7.13 5.93 -27.64
N TYR A 290 -6.42 7.07 -27.70
CA TYR A 290 -4.99 7.14 -27.45
C TYR A 290 -4.62 6.75 -26.02
N VAL A 291 -5.32 7.26 -25.00
CA VAL A 291 -5.09 6.87 -23.60
C VAL A 291 -5.34 5.36 -23.39
N GLY A 292 -6.35 4.80 -24.08
CA GLY A 292 -6.57 3.36 -24.10
C GLY A 292 -5.39 2.60 -24.71
N GLN A 293 -4.83 3.07 -25.82
CA GLN A 293 -3.64 2.45 -26.43
C GLN A 293 -2.41 2.53 -25.52
N VAL A 294 -2.19 3.67 -24.87
CA VAL A 294 -1.10 3.84 -23.89
C VAL A 294 -1.28 2.87 -22.73
N TRP A 295 -2.50 2.69 -22.20
CA TRP A 295 -2.79 1.68 -21.18
C TRP A 295 -2.38 0.28 -21.64
N GLN A 296 -2.83 -0.12 -22.83
CA GLN A 296 -2.56 -1.44 -23.38
C GLN A 296 -1.06 -1.68 -23.58
N GLU A 297 -0.34 -0.67 -24.06
CA GLU A 297 1.10 -0.75 -24.24
C GLU A 297 1.82 -0.89 -22.89
N CYS A 298 1.45 -0.10 -21.88
CA CYS A 298 1.98 -0.21 -20.53
C CYS A 298 1.68 -1.59 -19.92
N LYS A 299 0.44 -2.06 -20.00
CA LYS A 299 0.01 -3.38 -19.51
C LYS A 299 0.81 -4.49 -20.20
N ARG A 300 0.99 -4.41 -21.52
CA ARG A 300 1.77 -5.36 -22.31
C ARG A 300 3.23 -5.40 -21.88
N ARG A 301 3.87 -4.24 -21.69
CA ARG A 301 5.26 -4.15 -21.22
C ARG A 301 5.43 -4.70 -19.81
N LEU A 302 4.57 -4.30 -18.88
CA LEU A 302 4.61 -4.80 -17.50
C LEU A 302 4.42 -6.33 -17.42
N LEU A 303 3.53 -6.89 -18.24
CA LEU A 303 3.35 -8.34 -18.32
C LEU A 303 4.57 -9.05 -18.92
N ALA A 304 5.22 -8.44 -19.93
CA ALA A 304 6.43 -8.97 -20.53
C ALA A 304 7.61 -8.95 -19.54
N ASP A 305 7.80 -7.83 -18.83
CA ASP A 305 8.87 -7.66 -17.85
C ASP A 305 8.68 -8.56 -16.63
N ALA A 306 7.45 -8.70 -16.12
CA ALA A 306 7.15 -9.63 -15.02
C ALA A 306 7.36 -11.11 -15.39
N SER A 307 7.35 -11.43 -16.70
CA SER A 307 7.61 -12.78 -17.21
C SER A 307 9.07 -12.99 -17.64
N ALA A 308 9.91 -11.94 -17.57
CA ALA A 308 11.29 -11.99 -18.02
C ALA A 308 12.19 -12.73 -16.99
N PRO A 309 13.19 -13.52 -17.45
CA PRO A 309 14.09 -14.25 -16.56
C PRO A 309 14.91 -13.37 -15.62
N ASP A 310 15.21 -12.14 -16.03
CA ASP A 310 16.04 -11.17 -15.29
C ASP A 310 15.26 -10.39 -14.22
N SER A 311 13.94 -10.57 -14.12
CA SER A 311 13.08 -9.96 -13.09
C SER A 311 13.01 -10.78 -11.78
N ARG A 312 13.83 -11.83 -11.64
CA ARG A 312 13.89 -12.73 -10.48
C ARG A 312 15.15 -12.54 -9.63
#